data_AF-A0A7S0DDA4-F1
#
_entry.id   AF-A0A7S0DDA4-F1
#
_cell.length_a   1.000
_cell.length_b   1.000
_cell.length_c   1.000
_cell.angle_alpha   90.00
_cell.angle_beta   90.00
_cell.angle_gamma   90.00
#
_symmetry.space_group_name_H-M   'P 1'
#
loop_
_entity.id
_entity.type
_entity.pdbx_description
1 polymer ?
#
loop_
_entity_poly.entity_id
_entity_poly.type
_entity_poly.pdbx_seq_one_letter_code
_entity_poly.pdbx_strand_id
1 'polypeptide(L)'
;VGGEAGGDAGDAAADMLDAFFSDSEDGDADASASAAGTGGCAEDDSPETVDADTVATQVLAREVVRLEASVEDVFRRALGGGSAGARAVTETADVWRLVAEFREARGETLVASEARLKRVRALDGSGWRKDKVAFVDYADASLEMCRGSLRNANARGGDESSGDAETLSAEEKRRGVSQARMHLRGVLKVFEAQEWAEEMPQVLEELEKCAAEVEKAEQEVV
;
A
#
# COMPACT_ATOMS: atom_id res chain seq x y z
N VAL A 1 19.94 -17.47 39.21
CA VAL A 1 18.85 -18.21 38.54
C VAL A 1 17.81 -17.14 38.18
N GLY A 2 17.80 -16.53 37.00
CA GLY A 2 18.04 -17.07 35.67
C GLY A 2 16.69 -17.52 35.11
N GLY A 3 15.99 -16.62 34.41
CA GLY A 3 14.69 -16.88 33.78
C GLY A 3 14.48 -15.86 32.66
N GLU A 4 14.89 -16.24 31.46
CA GLU A 4 14.69 -15.51 30.21
C GLU A 4 13.22 -15.62 29.77
N ALA A 5 12.59 -14.48 29.52
CA ALA A 5 11.37 -14.38 28.73
C ALA A 5 11.75 -13.73 27.40
N GLY A 6 12.31 -14.52 26.50
CA GLY A 6 12.44 -14.18 25.09
C GLY A 6 11.08 -14.43 24.43
N GLY A 7 10.20 -13.44 24.46
CA GLY A 7 8.99 -13.43 23.65
C GLY A 7 9.40 -13.23 22.19
N ASP A 8 9.05 -14.20 21.37
CA ASP A 8 9.27 -14.23 19.93
C ASP A 8 8.56 -13.05 19.25
N ALA A 9 9.32 -12.00 18.96
CA ALA A 9 8.84 -10.86 18.18
C ALA A 9 8.80 -11.16 16.67
N GLY A 10 9.34 -12.31 16.24
CA GLY A 10 9.33 -12.74 14.85
C GLY A 10 7.98 -13.26 14.40
N ASP A 11 7.31 -14.06 15.25
CA ASP A 11 6.01 -14.68 14.93
C ASP A 11 4.91 -13.63 14.74
N ALA A 12 4.82 -12.64 15.62
CA ALA A 12 3.81 -11.58 15.52
C ALA A 12 4.01 -10.65 14.31
N ALA A 13 5.27 -10.43 13.88
CA ALA A 13 5.57 -9.65 12.69
C ALA A 13 5.25 -10.47 11.42
N ALA A 14 5.55 -11.76 11.42
CA ALA A 14 5.17 -12.67 10.35
C ALA A 14 3.65 -12.76 10.21
N ASP A 15 2.89 -12.88 11.30
CA ASP A 15 1.42 -12.93 11.28
C ASP A 15 0.78 -11.61 10.78
N MET A 16 1.35 -10.45 11.14
CA MET A 16 0.88 -9.15 10.62
C MET A 16 1.21 -8.96 9.14
N LEU A 17 2.32 -9.52 8.66
CA LEU A 17 2.66 -9.52 7.24
C LEU A 17 1.80 -10.52 6.47
N ASP A 18 1.55 -11.69 7.04
CA ASP A 18 0.69 -12.71 6.45
C ASP A 18 -0.73 -12.15 6.31
N ALA A 19 -1.30 -11.53 7.34
CA ALA A 19 -2.60 -10.83 7.23
C ALA A 19 -2.60 -9.71 6.17
N PHE A 20 -1.48 -9.00 6.00
CA PHE A 20 -1.34 -7.94 4.98
C PHE A 20 -1.25 -8.46 3.55
N PHE A 21 -0.74 -9.69 3.34
CA PHE A 21 -0.67 -10.32 2.02
C PHE A 21 -1.82 -11.30 1.75
N SER A 22 -2.47 -11.83 2.79
CA SER A 22 -3.52 -12.85 2.72
C SER A 22 -4.89 -12.29 2.33
N ASP A 23 -5.16 -11.01 2.54
CA ASP A 23 -6.40 -10.34 2.06
C ASP A 23 -6.49 -10.29 0.52
N SER A 24 -5.37 -10.58 -0.18
CA SER A 24 -5.31 -10.69 -1.65
C SER A 24 -5.60 -12.10 -2.19
N GLU A 25 -5.84 -13.10 -1.34
CA GLU A 25 -6.00 -14.52 -1.73
C GLU A 25 -7.43 -15.08 -1.63
N ASP A 26 -8.45 -14.30 -1.25
CA ASP A 26 -9.84 -14.77 -1.14
C ASP A 26 -10.64 -14.56 -2.44
N GLY A 27 -10.32 -15.35 -3.45
CA GLY A 27 -11.05 -15.30 -4.72
C GLY A 27 -10.91 -16.56 -5.55
N ASP A 28 -11.15 -17.75 -4.97
CA ASP A 28 -11.62 -18.94 -5.72
C ASP A 28 -11.82 -20.16 -4.79
N ALA A 29 -13.08 -20.49 -4.46
CA ALA A 29 -13.58 -21.88 -4.33
C ALA A 29 -15.04 -21.92 -3.81
N ASP A 30 -16.02 -21.95 -4.71
CA ASP A 30 -17.08 -22.99 -4.71
C ASP A 30 -18.09 -22.74 -5.84
N ALA A 31 -17.82 -23.31 -7.02
CA ALA A 31 -18.86 -23.56 -8.02
C ALA A 31 -19.23 -25.04 -7.97
N SER A 32 -20.07 -25.40 -7.00
CA SER A 32 -20.60 -26.75 -6.88
C SER A 32 -21.53 -27.05 -8.07
N ALA A 33 -21.24 -28.19 -8.72
CA ALA A 33 -21.96 -28.72 -9.86
C ALA A 33 -23.44 -29.02 -9.53
N SER A 34 -24.36 -28.50 -10.34
CA SER A 34 -25.60 -29.21 -10.69
C SER A 34 -26.25 -28.63 -11.96
N ALA A 35 -26.02 -29.28 -13.10
CA ALA A 35 -26.80 -29.08 -14.31
C ALA A 35 -27.41 -30.42 -14.73
N ALA A 36 -28.65 -30.67 -14.27
CA ALA A 36 -29.54 -31.63 -14.87
C ALA A 36 -30.55 -30.84 -15.73
N GLY A 37 -30.41 -30.95 -17.05
CA GLY A 37 -31.28 -30.27 -18.00
C GLY A 37 -31.13 -30.87 -19.39
N THR A 38 -31.84 -31.96 -19.63
CA THR A 38 -32.01 -32.57 -20.95
C THR A 38 -32.76 -31.65 -21.90
N GLY A 39 -32.22 -31.43 -23.11
CA GLY A 39 -33.02 -31.10 -24.28
C GLY A 39 -32.33 -30.18 -25.29
N GLY A 40 -32.16 -30.65 -26.53
CA GLY A 40 -32.07 -29.78 -27.70
C GLY A 40 -30.91 -30.10 -28.65
N CYS A 41 -31.24 -30.81 -29.71
CA CYS A 41 -30.41 -31.12 -30.87
C CYS A 41 -29.97 -29.85 -31.63
N ALA A 42 -28.70 -29.79 -32.06
CA ALA A 42 -28.23 -29.47 -33.42
C ALA A 42 -26.77 -28.98 -33.34
N GLU A 43 -25.86 -29.80 -33.84
CA GLU A 43 -24.46 -29.46 -34.09
C GLU A 43 -24.39 -28.42 -35.22
N ASP A 44 -23.85 -27.25 -34.90
CA ASP A 44 -23.22 -26.34 -35.88
C ASP A 44 -21.78 -26.13 -35.40
N ASP A 45 -20.95 -27.14 -35.63
CA ASP A 45 -19.52 -27.13 -35.32
C ASP A 45 -18.78 -26.42 -36.44
N SER A 46 -18.89 -25.08 -36.43
CA SER A 46 -17.92 -24.23 -37.11
C SER A 46 -16.75 -24.00 -36.14
N PRO A 47 -15.49 -24.28 -36.52
CA PRO A 47 -14.36 -23.97 -35.66
C PRO A 47 -14.31 -22.45 -35.52
N GLU A 48 -14.73 -21.95 -34.37
CA GLU A 48 -14.52 -20.56 -33.98
C GLU A 48 -13.01 -20.37 -33.93
N THR A 49 -12.45 -19.80 -35.00
CA THR A 49 -11.02 -19.49 -35.07
C THR A 49 -10.78 -18.43 -34.02
N VAL A 50 -10.30 -18.83 -32.86
CA VAL A 50 -9.92 -17.90 -31.78
C VAL A 50 -8.91 -16.94 -32.38
N ASP A 51 -9.31 -15.68 -32.50
CA ASP A 51 -8.50 -14.65 -33.14
C ASP A 51 -7.14 -14.56 -32.43
N ALA A 52 -6.07 -14.45 -33.21
CA ALA A 52 -4.71 -14.47 -32.67
C ALA A 52 -4.50 -13.31 -31.68
N ASP A 53 -5.21 -12.19 -31.88
CA ASP A 53 -5.21 -11.03 -30.99
C ASP A 53 -5.89 -11.32 -29.64
N THR A 54 -6.95 -12.11 -29.66
CA THR A 54 -7.64 -12.58 -28.44
C THR A 54 -6.72 -13.51 -27.64
N VAL A 55 -6.03 -14.44 -28.31
CA VAL A 55 -5.07 -15.34 -27.66
C VAL A 55 -3.89 -14.54 -27.09
N ALA A 56 -3.35 -13.57 -27.83
CA ALA A 56 -2.27 -12.71 -27.37
C ALA A 56 -2.67 -11.90 -26.12
N THR A 57 -3.88 -11.33 -26.12
CA THR A 57 -4.42 -10.59 -24.98
C THR A 57 -4.59 -11.48 -23.74
N GLN A 58 -5.09 -12.70 -23.91
CA GLN A 58 -5.23 -13.67 -22.81
C GLN A 58 -3.87 -14.10 -22.24
N VAL A 59 -2.87 -14.32 -23.09
CA VAL A 59 -1.50 -14.66 -22.65
C VAL A 59 -0.90 -13.49 -21.88
N LEU A 60 -1.03 -12.26 -22.38
CA LEU A 60 -0.55 -11.06 -21.68
C LEU A 60 -1.20 -10.91 -20.31
N ALA A 61 -2.53 -11.07 -20.20
CA ALA A 61 -3.22 -11.00 -18.92
C ALA A 61 -2.70 -12.04 -17.91
N ARG A 62 -2.45 -13.28 -18.35
CA ARG A 62 -1.88 -14.33 -17.49
C ARG A 62 -0.46 -14.02 -17.04
N GLU A 63 0.37 -13.47 -17.93
CA GLU A 63 1.74 -13.08 -17.59
C GLU A 63 1.77 -11.89 -16.64
N VAL A 64 0.83 -10.94 -16.73
CA VAL A 64 0.68 -9.83 -15.76
C VAL A 64 0.42 -10.39 -14.36
N VAL A 65 -0.57 -11.25 -14.20
CA VAL A 65 -0.89 -11.87 -12.90
C VAL A 65 0.32 -12.64 -12.34
N ARG A 66 1.02 -13.40 -13.19
CA ARG A 66 2.22 -14.15 -12.80
C ARG A 66 3.36 -13.24 -12.35
N LEU A 67 3.56 -12.11 -13.03
CA LEU A 67 4.57 -11.11 -12.68
C LEU A 67 4.22 -10.41 -11.38
N GLU A 68 2.96 -10.02 -11.18
CA GLU A 68 2.48 -9.40 -9.95
C GLU A 68 2.69 -10.33 -8.74
N ALA A 69 2.28 -11.60 -8.87
CA ALA A 69 2.51 -12.61 -7.83
C ALA A 69 4.01 -12.79 -7.53
N SER A 70 4.86 -12.79 -8.56
CA SER A 70 6.32 -12.91 -8.38
C SER A 70 6.91 -11.71 -7.63
N VAL A 71 6.39 -10.50 -7.87
CA VAL A 71 6.80 -9.27 -7.18
C VAL A 71 6.35 -9.28 -5.72
N GLU A 72 5.12 -9.70 -5.43
CA GLU A 72 4.63 -9.88 -4.06
C GLU A 72 5.48 -10.86 -3.28
N ASP A 73 5.84 -11.97 -3.92
CA ASP A 73 6.74 -12.98 -3.39
C ASP A 73 8.12 -12.40 -3.01
N VAL A 74 8.63 -11.45 -3.78
CA VAL A 74 9.87 -10.72 -3.46
C VAL A 74 9.65 -9.81 -2.25
N PHE A 75 8.55 -9.07 -2.20
CA PHE A 75 8.22 -8.22 -1.05
C PHE A 75 8.02 -9.02 0.24
N ARG A 76 7.29 -10.13 0.19
CA ARG A 76 7.09 -11.02 1.35
C ARG A 76 8.42 -11.49 1.91
N ARG A 77 9.36 -11.93 1.06
CA ARG A 77 10.71 -12.32 1.49
C ARG A 77 11.51 -11.14 2.03
N ALA A 78 11.38 -9.96 1.42
CA ALA A 78 12.13 -8.76 1.83
C ALA A 78 11.66 -8.19 3.17
N LEU A 79 10.39 -8.37 3.51
CA LEU A 79 9.78 -7.88 4.74
C LEU A 79 9.81 -8.92 5.88
N GLY A 80 10.37 -10.11 5.64
CA GLY A 80 10.60 -11.12 6.68
C GLY A 80 9.65 -12.32 6.67
N GLY A 81 8.71 -12.40 5.72
CA GLY A 81 7.77 -13.53 5.57
C GLY A 81 8.35 -14.75 4.84
N GLY A 82 9.68 -14.97 4.88
CA GLY A 82 10.36 -16.05 4.16
C GLY A 82 11.10 -17.02 5.08
N SER A 83 10.61 -18.26 5.13
CA SER A 83 11.18 -19.41 5.84
C SER A 83 12.70 -19.60 5.64
N ALA A 84 13.37 -19.87 6.77
CA ALA A 84 14.67 -20.53 6.95
C ALA A 84 15.55 -20.75 5.69
N GLY A 85 16.44 -19.79 5.39
CA GLY A 85 17.65 -20.05 4.58
C GLY A 85 17.90 -19.10 3.41
N ALA A 86 16.95 -18.26 3.03
CA ALA A 86 17.19 -17.20 2.04
C ALA A 86 17.84 -15.97 2.70
N ARG A 87 18.66 -15.22 1.95
CA ARG A 87 19.36 -14.00 2.41
C ARG A 87 18.34 -13.05 3.04
N ALA A 88 18.33 -12.92 4.36
CA ALA A 88 17.48 -11.99 5.07
C ALA A 88 17.78 -10.57 4.55
N VAL A 89 16.81 -9.97 3.88
CA VAL A 89 16.85 -8.55 3.56
C VAL A 89 16.28 -7.85 4.79
N THR A 90 17.00 -6.84 5.28
CA THR A 90 16.50 -6.03 6.39
C THR A 90 15.32 -5.20 5.89
N GLU A 91 14.25 -5.15 6.66
CA GLU A 91 13.15 -4.21 6.43
C GLU A 91 13.71 -2.79 6.34
N THR A 92 13.40 -2.07 5.27
CA THR A 92 13.87 -0.69 5.04
C THR A 92 12.75 0.17 4.50
N ALA A 93 12.91 1.49 4.66
CA ALA A 93 11.99 2.47 4.12
C ALA A 93 11.83 2.36 2.59
N ASP A 94 12.90 2.02 1.87
CA ASP A 94 12.86 1.85 0.41
C ASP A 94 12.00 0.66 -0.02
N VAL A 95 12.05 -0.46 0.72
CA VAL A 95 11.18 -1.61 0.45
C VAL A 95 9.71 -1.21 0.63
N TRP A 96 9.39 -0.48 1.70
CA TRP A 96 8.03 0.02 1.90
C TRP A 96 7.58 1.03 0.84
N ARG A 97 8.49 1.83 0.29
CA ARG A 97 8.19 2.71 -0.86
C ARG A 97 7.78 1.88 -2.08
N LEU A 98 8.57 0.85 -2.42
CA LEU A 98 8.28 -0.03 -3.55
C LEU A 98 6.95 -0.79 -3.37
N VAL A 99 6.66 -1.25 -2.14
CA VAL A 99 5.36 -1.88 -1.83
C VAL A 99 4.22 -0.89 -2.06
N ALA A 100 4.35 0.36 -1.57
CA ALA A 100 3.32 1.37 -1.77
C ALA A 100 3.08 1.69 -3.25
N GLU A 101 4.14 1.85 -4.03
CA GLU A 101 4.07 2.10 -5.48
C GLU A 101 3.41 0.92 -6.23
N PHE A 102 3.77 -0.32 -5.89
CA PHE A 102 3.19 -1.52 -6.49
C PHE A 102 1.69 -1.67 -6.17
N ARG A 103 1.32 -1.49 -4.90
CA ARG A 103 -0.08 -1.54 -4.45
C ARG A 103 -0.93 -0.45 -5.10
N GLU A 104 -0.39 0.76 -5.22
CA GLU A 104 -1.06 1.86 -5.92
C GLU A 104 -1.24 1.57 -7.41
N ALA A 105 -0.25 0.97 -8.08
CA ALA A 105 -0.35 0.57 -9.49
C ALA A 105 -1.44 -0.50 -9.73
N ARG A 106 -1.71 -1.35 -8.73
CA ARG A 106 -2.81 -2.32 -8.72
C ARG A 106 -4.19 -1.72 -8.39
N GLY A 107 -4.25 -0.44 -8.04
CA GLY A 107 -5.49 0.22 -7.59
C GLY A 107 -5.83 -0.02 -6.12
N GLU A 108 -4.95 -0.66 -5.35
CA GLU A 108 -5.14 -0.99 -3.94
C GLU A 108 -4.75 0.19 -3.05
N THR A 109 -5.52 1.28 -3.12
CA THR A 109 -5.13 2.57 -2.53
C THR A 109 -5.03 2.56 -1.01
N LEU A 110 -5.83 1.73 -0.33
CA LEU A 110 -5.76 1.57 1.13
C LEU A 110 -4.47 0.85 1.55
N VAL A 111 -4.19 -0.29 0.93
CA VAL A 111 -2.97 -1.08 1.17
C VAL A 111 -1.72 -0.26 0.85
N ALA A 112 -1.75 0.52 -0.23
CA ALA A 112 -0.69 1.47 -0.56
C ALA A 112 -0.48 2.54 0.53
N SER A 113 -1.57 3.08 1.10
CA SER A 113 -1.49 4.06 2.19
C SER A 113 -0.94 3.46 3.49
N GLU A 114 -1.25 2.21 3.79
CA GLU A 114 -0.63 1.50 4.92
C GLU A 114 0.88 1.30 4.72
N ALA A 115 1.30 0.91 3.52
CA ALA A 115 2.72 0.75 3.19
C ALA A 115 3.49 2.07 3.35
N ARG A 116 2.90 3.21 2.96
CA ARG A 116 3.49 4.55 3.20
C ARG A 116 3.63 4.87 4.69
N LEU A 117 2.66 4.48 5.52
CA LEU A 117 2.78 4.64 6.98
C LEU A 117 3.92 3.77 7.55
N LYS A 118 4.08 2.54 7.04
CA LYS A 118 5.20 1.65 7.42
C LYS A 118 6.55 2.23 6.98
N ARG A 119 6.63 2.88 5.80
CA ARG A 119 7.82 3.64 5.36
C ARG A 119 8.22 4.72 6.38
N VAL A 120 7.25 5.54 6.84
CA VAL A 120 7.52 6.59 7.84
C VAL A 120 8.05 5.98 9.15
N ARG A 121 7.43 4.89 9.62
CA ARG A 121 7.87 4.18 10.84
C ARG A 121 9.26 3.58 10.73
N ALA A 122 9.62 3.04 9.57
CA ALA A 122 10.97 2.54 9.32
C ALA A 122 12.03 3.65 9.42
N LEU A 123 11.65 4.92 9.18
CA LEU A 123 12.54 6.08 9.30
C LEU A 123 12.55 6.73 10.69
N ASP A 124 11.68 6.34 11.63
CA ASP A 124 11.61 6.98 12.96
C ASP A 124 12.93 6.85 13.75
N GLY A 125 13.66 5.76 13.53
CA GLY A 125 14.96 5.48 14.14
C GLY A 125 16.17 6.14 13.46
N SER A 126 15.98 6.83 12.32
CA SER A 126 17.07 7.39 11.50
C SER A 126 17.81 8.56 12.15
N GLY A 127 17.26 9.17 13.20
CA GLY A 127 17.78 10.42 13.77
C GLY A 127 17.34 11.68 13.01
N TRP A 128 16.34 11.58 12.14
CA TRP A 128 15.80 12.67 11.29
C TRP A 128 15.53 14.00 11.99
N ARG A 129 15.31 14.00 13.31
CA ARG A 129 15.09 15.24 14.09
C ARG A 129 16.34 16.09 14.28
N LYS A 130 17.52 15.57 13.96
CA LYS A 130 18.83 16.21 14.22
C LYS A 130 19.74 16.25 12.99
N ASP A 131 19.43 15.47 11.97
CA ASP A 131 20.23 15.36 10.76
C ASP A 131 19.41 15.76 9.54
N LYS A 132 19.96 16.65 8.71
CA LYS A 132 19.26 17.21 7.56
C LYS A 132 19.00 16.19 6.47
N VAL A 133 19.95 15.30 6.22
CA VAL A 133 19.81 14.29 5.15
C VAL A 133 18.71 13.30 5.55
N ALA A 134 18.76 12.80 6.77
CA ALA A 134 17.71 11.95 7.32
C ALA A 134 16.34 12.67 7.43
N PHE A 135 16.35 13.99 7.68
CA PHE A 135 15.11 14.78 7.64
C PHE A 135 14.49 14.81 6.24
N VAL A 136 15.28 15.01 5.18
CA VAL A 136 14.76 15.04 3.80
C VAL A 136 14.05 13.73 3.47
N ASP A 137 14.66 12.59 3.79
CA ASP A 137 14.05 11.27 3.55
C ASP A 137 12.77 11.07 4.37
N TYR A 138 12.77 11.52 5.63
CA TYR A 138 11.59 11.44 6.51
C TYR A 138 10.47 12.38 6.04
N ALA A 139 10.81 13.57 5.58
CA ALA A 139 9.87 14.56 5.04
C ALA A 139 9.23 14.03 3.75
N ASP A 140 10.01 13.45 2.84
CA ASP A 140 9.50 12.82 1.62
C ASP A 140 8.52 11.68 1.95
N ALA A 141 8.89 10.76 2.84
CA ALA A 141 7.99 9.69 3.29
C ALA A 141 6.71 10.24 3.94
N SER A 142 6.82 11.32 4.72
CA SER A 142 5.69 11.99 5.35
C SER A 142 4.75 12.62 4.34
N LEU A 143 5.29 13.28 3.30
CA LEU A 143 4.52 13.86 2.20
C LEU A 143 3.75 12.79 1.44
N GLU A 144 4.40 11.66 1.11
CA GLU A 144 3.72 10.55 0.44
C GLU A 144 2.58 9.98 1.28
N MET A 145 2.81 9.74 2.57
CA MET A 145 1.77 9.25 3.50
C MET A 145 0.57 10.22 3.53
N CYS A 146 0.81 11.52 3.69
CA CYS A 146 -0.25 12.52 3.75
C CYS A 146 -1.01 12.64 2.42
N ARG A 147 -0.31 12.62 1.29
CA ARG A 147 -0.94 12.62 -0.04
C ARG A 147 -1.77 11.34 -0.27
N GLY A 148 -1.35 10.20 0.27
CA GLY A 148 -2.13 8.96 0.28
C GLY A 148 -3.45 9.12 1.06
N SER A 149 -3.39 9.71 2.26
CA SER A 149 -4.61 10.04 3.02
C SER A 149 -5.55 10.97 2.26
N LEU A 150 -5.03 11.96 1.53
CA LEU A 150 -5.85 12.86 0.70
C LEU A 150 -6.49 12.13 -0.47
N ARG A 151 -5.77 11.22 -1.14
CA ARG A 151 -6.35 10.37 -2.20
C ARG A 151 -7.49 9.52 -1.65
N ASN A 152 -7.29 8.89 -0.49
CA ASN A 152 -8.32 8.07 0.15
C ASN A 152 -9.55 8.88 0.61
N ALA A 153 -9.35 10.11 1.09
CA ALA A 153 -10.45 11.02 1.43
C ALA A 153 -11.25 11.44 0.19
N ASN A 154 -10.54 11.76 -0.90
CA ASN A 154 -11.11 12.23 -2.16
C ASN A 154 -11.63 11.11 -3.07
N ALA A 155 -11.31 9.84 -2.76
CA ALA A 155 -11.83 8.69 -3.46
C ALA A 155 -13.36 8.74 -3.39
N ARG A 156 -13.98 9.04 -4.54
CA ARG A 156 -15.39 8.80 -4.77
C ARG A 156 -15.58 7.29 -4.75
N GLY A 157 -16.69 6.80 -4.19
CA GLY A 157 -16.99 5.38 -4.29
C GLY A 157 -16.87 4.96 -5.75
N GLY A 158 -16.01 3.97 -6.01
CA GLY A 158 -15.72 3.52 -7.36
C GLY A 158 -16.98 2.92 -8.00
N ASP A 159 -17.04 3.03 -9.32
CA ASP A 159 -18.04 2.33 -10.15
C ASP A 159 -18.00 0.83 -9.85
N GLU A 160 -19.17 0.19 -9.69
CA GLU A 160 -19.36 -1.22 -9.28
C GLU A 160 -18.71 -2.27 -10.23
N SER A 161 -17.93 -1.83 -11.23
CA SER A 161 -17.30 -2.67 -12.24
C SER A 161 -15.91 -3.18 -11.87
N SER A 162 -15.27 -2.67 -10.81
CA SER A 162 -14.04 -3.24 -10.23
C SER A 162 -14.39 -3.74 -8.82
N GLY A 163 -14.57 -5.04 -8.68
CA GLY A 163 -15.33 -5.69 -7.60
C GLY A 163 -15.00 -5.36 -6.14
N ASP A 164 -13.91 -4.67 -5.81
CA ASP A 164 -13.42 -4.57 -4.42
C ASP A 164 -12.85 -3.18 -4.06
N ALA A 165 -13.40 -2.09 -4.61
CA ALA A 165 -12.99 -0.75 -4.16
C ALA A 165 -13.58 -0.46 -2.77
N GLU A 166 -12.90 -0.92 -1.71
CA GLU A 166 -13.28 -0.69 -0.32
C GLU A 166 -13.34 0.83 -0.05
N THR A 167 -14.56 1.36 -0.03
CA THR A 167 -14.77 2.79 0.17
C THR A 167 -14.74 3.08 1.67
N LEU A 168 -13.74 3.85 2.12
CA LEU A 168 -13.70 4.31 3.51
C LEU A 168 -14.98 5.05 3.87
N SER A 169 -15.50 4.74 5.06
CA SER A 169 -16.57 5.52 5.68
C SER A 169 -16.15 6.98 5.86
N ALA A 170 -17.12 7.88 6.00
CA ALA A 170 -16.84 9.30 6.25
C ALA A 170 -16.01 9.51 7.53
N GLU A 171 -16.21 8.66 8.55
CA GLU A 171 -15.43 8.71 9.80
C GLU A 171 -13.97 8.30 9.58
N GLU A 172 -13.72 7.24 8.81
CA GLU A 172 -12.36 6.79 8.48
C GLU A 172 -11.62 7.81 7.61
N LYS A 173 -12.30 8.41 6.63
CA LYS A 173 -11.77 9.52 5.84
C LYS A 173 -11.36 10.69 6.74
N ARG A 174 -12.26 11.10 7.66
CA ARG A 174 -11.99 12.18 8.62
C ARG A 174 -10.80 11.85 9.51
N ARG A 175 -10.74 10.64 10.04
CA ARG A 175 -9.64 10.16 10.89
C ARG A 175 -8.31 10.17 10.15
N GLY A 176 -8.28 9.67 8.91
CA GLY A 176 -7.07 9.64 8.08
C GLY A 176 -6.52 11.03 7.78
N VAL A 177 -7.39 11.98 7.43
CA VAL A 177 -7.01 13.38 7.18
C VAL A 177 -6.53 14.06 8.48
N SER A 178 -7.22 13.86 9.60
CA SER A 178 -6.81 14.45 10.88
C SER A 178 -5.46 13.90 11.37
N GLN A 179 -5.20 12.61 11.17
CA GLN A 179 -3.90 12.00 11.46
C GLN A 179 -2.80 12.61 10.57
N ALA A 180 -3.04 12.75 9.27
CA ALA A 180 -2.10 13.38 8.34
C ALA A 180 -1.78 14.82 8.76
N ARG A 181 -2.78 15.59 9.20
CA ARG A 181 -2.58 16.97 9.66
C ARG A 181 -1.71 17.03 10.91
N MET A 182 -2.03 16.20 11.91
CA MET A 182 -1.26 16.16 13.15
C MET A 182 0.19 15.75 12.91
N HIS A 183 0.41 14.82 11.98
CA HIS A 183 1.74 14.40 11.56
C HIS A 183 2.54 15.53 10.92
N LEU A 184 2.02 16.18 9.87
CA LEU A 184 2.69 17.29 9.19
C LEU A 184 3.02 18.45 10.13
N ARG A 185 2.09 18.80 11.03
CA ARG A 185 2.35 19.81 12.07
C ARG A 185 3.55 19.42 12.95
N GLY A 186 3.69 18.14 13.27
CA GLY A 186 4.83 17.61 14.02
C GLY A 186 6.14 17.74 13.24
N VAL A 187 6.13 17.42 11.95
CA VAL A 187 7.29 17.53 11.05
C VAL A 187 7.73 18.99 10.88
N LEU A 188 6.79 19.89 10.57
CA LEU A 188 7.04 21.33 10.44
C LEU A 188 7.60 21.93 11.72
N LYS A 189 7.06 21.56 12.89
CA LYS A 189 7.58 22.03 14.18
C LYS A 189 9.04 21.63 14.41
N VAL A 190 9.43 20.42 13.98
CA VAL A 190 10.85 19.99 14.07
C VAL A 190 11.71 20.80 13.10
N PHE A 191 11.25 20.97 11.86
CA PHE A 191 11.95 21.75 10.85
C PHE A 191 12.21 23.21 11.30
N GLU A 192 11.19 23.86 11.84
CA GLU A 192 11.27 25.20 12.42
C GLU A 192 12.25 25.27 13.60
N ALA A 193 12.16 24.30 14.52
CA ALA A 193 13.03 24.27 15.71
C ALA A 193 14.51 24.05 15.38
N GLN A 194 14.82 23.47 14.21
CA GLN A 194 16.19 23.31 13.73
C GLN A 194 16.65 24.48 12.83
N GLU A 195 15.79 25.48 12.60
CA GLU A 195 16.07 26.68 11.80
C GLU A 195 16.52 26.36 10.35
N TRP A 196 15.98 25.29 9.76
CA TRP A 196 16.40 24.80 8.43
C TRP A 196 15.78 25.53 7.24
N ALA A 197 14.94 26.54 7.47
CA ALA A 197 14.20 27.25 6.43
C ALA A 197 15.08 27.91 5.37
N GLU A 198 16.21 28.50 5.78
CA GLU A 198 17.14 29.15 4.83
C GLU A 198 17.92 28.14 3.98
N GLU A 199 18.16 26.94 4.52
CA GLU A 199 19.02 25.94 3.90
C GLU A 199 18.25 24.96 3.01
N MET A 200 16.99 24.69 3.34
CA MET A 200 16.13 23.75 2.62
C MET A 200 14.76 24.38 2.28
N PRO A 201 14.72 25.53 1.58
CA PRO A 201 13.46 26.24 1.33
C PRO A 201 12.47 25.43 0.50
N GLN A 202 12.95 24.58 -0.42
CA GLN A 202 12.08 23.72 -1.23
C GLN A 202 11.37 22.65 -0.38
N VAL A 203 12.04 22.13 0.65
CA VAL A 203 11.44 21.15 1.55
C VAL A 203 10.36 21.80 2.39
N LEU A 204 10.60 23.03 2.86
CA LEU A 204 9.59 23.81 3.58
C LEU A 204 8.36 24.08 2.70
N GLU A 205 8.58 24.55 1.46
CA GLU A 205 7.50 24.84 0.51
C GLU A 205 6.60 23.62 0.28
N GLU A 206 7.18 22.44 0.05
CA GLU A 206 6.42 21.21 -0.17
C GLU A 206 5.66 20.76 1.09
N LEU A 207 6.26 20.89 2.28
CA LEU A 207 5.60 20.58 3.56
C LEU A 207 4.43 21.53 3.85
N GLU A 208 4.60 22.84 3.65
CA GLU A 208 3.56 23.85 3.85
C GLU A 208 2.41 23.67 2.86
N LYS A 209 2.74 23.43 1.58
CA LYS A 209 1.75 23.14 0.55
C LYS A 209 0.91 21.92 0.91
N CYS A 210 1.56 20.82 1.31
CA CYS A 210 0.84 19.61 1.71
C CYS A 210 0.02 19.84 2.98
N ALA A 211 0.52 20.60 3.95
CA ALA A 211 -0.22 20.95 5.16
C ALA A 211 -1.49 21.76 4.85
N ALA A 212 -1.41 22.71 3.91
CA ALA A 212 -2.56 23.49 3.46
C ALA A 212 -3.60 22.63 2.73
N GLU A 213 -3.16 21.69 1.88
CA GLU A 213 -4.05 20.72 1.21
C GLU A 213 -4.77 19.82 2.22
N VAL A 214 -4.05 19.35 3.25
CA VAL A 214 -4.63 18.52 4.32
C VAL A 214 -5.60 19.31 5.20
N GLU A 215 -5.29 20.55 5.55
CA GLU A 215 -6.19 21.42 6.30
C GLU A 215 -7.48 21.70 5.54
N LYS A 216 -7.37 21.98 4.24
CA LYS A 216 -8.54 22.14 3.36
C LYS A 216 -9.39 20.88 3.34
N ALA A 217 -8.78 19.71 3.17
CA ALA A 217 -9.51 18.44 3.17
C ALA A 217 -10.19 18.16 4.51
N GLU A 218 -9.56 18.52 5.64
CA GLU A 218 -10.19 18.34 6.96
C GLU A 218 -11.46 19.18 7.07
N GLN A 219 -11.44 20.42 6.57
CA GLN A 219 -12.62 21.30 6.55
C GLN A 219 -13.75 20.78 5.65
N GLU A 220 -13.41 20.12 4.54
CA GLU A 220 -14.39 19.56 3.59
C GLU A 220 -14.98 18.22 4.08
N VAL A 221 -14.23 17.46 4.86
CA VAL A 221 -14.67 16.18 5.45
C VAL A 221 -15.37 16.40 6.80
N VAL A 222 -15.26 17.59 7.42
CA VAL A 222 -15.86 17.96 8.72
C VAL A 222 -17.33 18.32 8.64
#